data_AF-A0A7C7ZQS1-F1
#
_entry.id   AF-A0A7C7ZQS1-F1
#
_cell.length_a   1.000
_cell.length_b   1.000
_cell.length_c   1.000
_cell.angle_alpha   90.00
_cell.angle_beta   90.00
_cell.angle_gamma   90.00
#
_symmetry.space_group_name_H-M   'P 1'
#
loop_
_entity.id
_entity.type
_entity.pdbx_description
1 polymer ?
#
loop_
_entity_poly.entity_id
_entity_poly.type
_entity_poly.pdbx_seq_one_letter_code
_entity_poly.pdbx_strand_id
1 'polypeptide(L)' 'GEIVDLAVNSEIINKSGSWFSYEGTKLGQGREAVKAILSDNPELMEKLEKQIKDLVKLNAS' A
#
# COMPACT_ATOMS: atom_id res chain seq x y z
N GLY A 1 8.71 -0.58 -7.16
CA GLY A 1 8.26 -1.78 -6.40
C GLY A 1 8.11 -1.49 -4.93
N GLU A 2 8.80 -0.45 -4.48
CA GLU A 2 8.91 -0.04 -3.08
C GLU A 2 7.61 0.45 -2.45
N ILE A 3 6.64 1.02 -3.19
CA ILE A 3 5.39 1.51 -2.57
C ILE A 3 4.61 0.43 -1.84
N VAL A 4 4.50 -0.78 -2.41
CA VAL A 4 3.78 -1.87 -1.76
C VAL A 4 4.50 -2.29 -0.48
N ASP A 5 5.82 -2.37 -0.51
CA ASP A 5 6.64 -2.71 0.64
C ASP A 5 6.56 -1.63 1.73
N LEU A 6 6.66 -0.35 1.36
CA LEU A 6 6.49 0.78 2.26
C LEU A 6 5.10 0.80 2.88
N ALA A 7 4.05 0.58 2.08
CA ALA A 7 2.68 0.57 2.56
C ALA A 7 2.42 -0.61 3.52
N VAL A 8 3.01 -1.78 3.28
CA VAL A 8 2.93 -2.93 4.19
C VAL A 8 3.72 -2.68 5.47
N ASN A 9 4.93 -2.15 5.37
CA ASN A 9 5.77 -1.82 6.53
C ASN A 9 5.16 -0.71 7.39
N SER A 10 4.39 0.19 6.78
CA SER A 10 3.68 1.28 7.46
C SER A 10 2.28 0.87 7.94
N GLU A 11 1.93 -0.42 7.86
CA GLU A 11 0.62 -0.99 8.23
C GLU A 11 -0.59 -0.41 7.47
N ILE A 12 -0.36 0.34 6.38
CA ILE A 12 -1.40 0.89 5.50
C ILE A 12 -2.05 -0.24 4.68
N ILE A 13 -1.22 -1.11 4.10
CA ILE A 13 -1.68 -2.33 3.43
C ILE A 13 -1.51 -3.49 4.41
N ASN A 14 -2.61 -4.17 4.69
CA ASN A 14 -2.63 -5.35 5.53
C ASN A 14 -2.37 -6.61 4.69
N LYS A 15 -1.49 -7.49 5.18
CA LYS A 15 -1.13 -8.75 4.52
C LYS A 15 -1.55 -9.93 5.39
N SER A 16 -2.48 -10.74 4.86
CA SER A 16 -2.92 -12.00 5.48
C SER A 16 -2.49 -13.18 4.62
N GLY A 17 -1.40 -13.84 5.00
CA GLY A 17 -0.79 -14.90 4.20
C GLY A 17 -0.26 -14.37 2.86
N SER A 18 -0.82 -14.87 1.76
CA SER A 18 -0.51 -14.41 0.39
C SER A 18 -1.43 -13.27 -0.08
N TRP A 19 -2.46 -12.92 0.69
CA TRP A 19 -3.43 -11.88 0.32
C TRP A 19 -3.08 -10.53 0.91
N PHE A 20 -3.37 -9.48 0.14
CA PHE A 20 -3.20 -8.08 0.51
C PHE A 20 -4.54 -7.35 0.46
N SER A 21 -4.72 -6.44 1.42
CA SER A 21 -5.94 -5.64 1.59
C SER A 21 -5.60 -4.24 2.07
N TYR A 22 -6.39 -3.26 1.65
CA TYR A 22 -6.26 -1.86 2.01
C TYR A 22 -7.62 -1.36 2.50
N GLU A 23 -7.67 -0.81 3.72
CA GLU A 23 -8.92 -0.35 4.36
C GLU A 23 -10.08 -1.38 4.31
N GLY A 24 -9.75 -2.67 4.49
CA GLY A 24 -10.73 -3.77 4.40
C GLY A 24 -11.12 -4.18 2.97
N THR A 25 -10.68 -3.44 1.96
CA THR A 25 -10.85 -3.80 0.54
C THR A 25 -9.74 -4.74 0.10
N LYS A 26 -10.12 -5.84 -0.54
CA LYS A 26 -9.17 -6.83 -1.04
C LYS A 26 -8.47 -6.30 -2.30
N LEU A 27 -7.14 -6.17 -2.23
CA LEU A 27 -6.33 -5.76 -3.37
C LEU A 27 -6.05 -6.99 -4.24
N GLY A 28 -5.22 -7.91 -3.76
CA GLY A 28 -4.83 -9.05 -4.59
C GLY A 28 -4.00 -10.08 -3.85
N GLN A 29 -3.73 -11.20 -4.53
CA GLN A 29 -2.85 -12.23 -4.04
C GLN A 29 -1.44 -12.01 -4.60
N GLY A 30 -0.46 -11.88 -3.71
CA GLY A 30 0.93 -11.62 -4.09
C GLY A 30 1.19 -10.14 -4.41
N ARG A 31 2.47 -9.75 -4.31
CA ARG A 31 2.90 -8.36 -4.53
C ARG A 31 2.64 -7.90 -5.97
N GLU A 32 2.77 -8.78 -6.95
CA GLU A 32 2.59 -8.44 -8.37
C GLU A 32 1.15 -8.05 -8.70
N ALA A 33 0.16 -8.78 -8.17
CA ALA A 33 -1.25 -8.45 -8.34
C ALA A 33 -1.58 -7.08 -7.73
N VAL A 34 -1.03 -6.79 -6.54
CA VAL A 34 -1.20 -5.47 -5.91
C VAL A 34 -0.57 -4.37 -6.77
N LYS A 35 0.65 -4.56 -7.27
CA LYS A 35 1.30 -3.59 -8.16
C LYS A 35 0.47 -3.31 -9.40
N ALA A 36 -0.07 -4.36 -10.03
CA ALA A 36 -0.93 -4.20 -11.20
C ALA A 36 -2.16 -3.33 -10.87
N ILE A 37 -2.81 -3.56 -9.73
CA ILE A 37 -3.94 -2.75 -9.28
C ILE A 37 -3.55 -1.31 -9.03
N LEU A 38 -2.39 -1.05 -8.39
CA LEU A 38 -1.92 0.31 -8.16
C LEU A 38 -1.57 1.04 -9.46
N SER A 39 -1.00 0.33 -10.44
CA SER A 39 -0.73 0.88 -11.77
C SER A 39 -2.01 1.18 -12.56
N ASP A 40 -3.04 0.36 -12.39
CA ASP A 40 -4.35 0.54 -13.01
C ASP A 40 -5.20 1.61 -12.29
N ASN A 41 -4.95 1.83 -10.99
CA ASN A 41 -5.69 2.77 -10.14
C ASN A 41 -4.77 3.89 -9.63
N PRO A 42 -4.48 4.93 -10.44
CA PRO A 42 -3.61 6.04 -10.04
C PRO A 42 -4.14 6.80 -8.82
N GLU A 43 -5.46 6.86 -8.62
CA GLU A 43 -6.07 7.46 -7.44
C GLU A 43 -5.69 6.72 -6.14
N LEU A 44 -5.66 5.39 -6.19
CA LEU A 44 -5.24 4.57 -5.05
C LEU A 44 -3.74 4.71 -4.79
N MET A 45 -2.94 4.76 -5.86
CA MET A 45 -1.50 5.01 -5.78
C MET A 45 -1.21 6.33 -5.06
N GLU A 46 -1.83 7.44 -5.49
CA GLU A 46 -1.65 8.76 -4.88
C GLU A 46 -2.09 8.77 -3.41
N LYS A 47 -3.22 8.10 -3.11
CA LYS A 47 -3.72 7.97 -1.73
C LYS A 47 -2.73 7.22 -0.83
N LEU A 48 -2.11 6.15 -1.32
CA LEU A 48 -1.09 5.41 -0.58
C LEU A 48 0.18 6.24 -0.38
N GLU A 49 0.68 6.89 -1.43
CA GLU A 49 1.87 7.75 -1.34
C GLU A 49 1.69 8.87 -0.33
N LYS A 50 0.52 9.52 -0.34
CA LYS A 50 0.21 10.60 0.60
C LYS A 50 0.22 10.10 2.05
N GLN A 51 -0.38 8.95 2.32
CA GLN A 51 -0.38 8.35 3.66
C GLN A 51 1.02 7.95 4.12
N ILE A 52 1.81 7.31 3.25
CA ILE A 52 3.20 6.95 3.56
C ILE A 52 4.01 8.21 3.89
N LYS A 53 3.87 9.26 3.08
CA LYS A 53 4.59 10.53 3.28
C LYS A 53 4.20 11.23 4.59
N ASP A 54 2.93 11.19 4.95
CA ASP A 54 2.43 11.75 6.20
C ASP A 54 2.99 11.00 7.42
N LEU A 55 2.97 9.66 7.39
CA LEU A 55 3.57 8.83 8.43
C LEU A 55 5.08 9.07 8.58
N VAL A 56 5.82 9.17 7.47
CA VAL A 56 7.26 9.43 7.51
C VAL A 56 7.55 10.81 8.10
N LYS A 57 6.77 11.84 7.76
CA LYS A 57 6.91 13.18 8.38
C LYS A 57 6.66 13.16 9.88
N LEU A 58 5.65 12.41 10.33
CA LEU A 58 5.31 12.32 11.75
C LEU A 58 6.42 11.65 12.58
N ASN A 59 7.06 10.62 12.03
CA ASN A 59 8.16 9.92 12.71
C ASN A 59 9.50 10.67 12.70
N ALA A 60 9.64 11.68 11.84
CA ALA A 60 10.86 12.47 11.71
C ALA A 60 10.85 13.76 12.57
N SER A 61 9.80 13.98 13.37
CA SER A 61 9.60 15.18 14.20
C SER A 61 9.78 14.91 15.68
#